data_AF-A0AAU5VHF7-F1
#
_entry.id   AF-A0AAU5VHF7-F1
#
_cell.length_a   1.000
_cell.length_b   1.000
_cell.length_c   1.000
_cell.angle_alpha   90.00
_cell.angle_beta   90.00
_cell.angle_gamma   90.00
#
_symmetry.space_group_name_H-M   'P 1'
#
loop_
_entity.id
_entity.type
_entity.pdbx_description
1 polymer ?
#
loop_
_entity_poly.entity_id
_entity_poly.type
_entity_poly.pdbx_seq_one_letter_code
_entity_poly.pdbx_strand_id
1 'polypeptide(L)'
;MDRNEWEPGHRIAYGCGAWERARHQARLLVAWYDERDGGLGPRMSPRLSTDPGARVKWPWGSARHDTLGLLLWRAAYDSGILVDQVLLADALRYCAQGAEPLDTGPVPEAARTAGIGAGSAASVAGIRHVLQAHVEADLPRPRPAGVRLTLGYRVRESRATPDWDLGDWPTALTQARQAMGRADDLRERGTWKPTDHERSTGARIGHGLEQPARSPAASGHPVPSWLERASRLTAAADMLTAAADTLLGAADTLLGAGRDDASPLVTVLGTTADACARLKADTEEIGRLWAAEASREPSDRAAWEVAWELSHVPGALLEQTEETEHLVRALAVFLWVLAVR
;
A
#
# COMPACT_ATOMS: atom_id res chain seq x y z
N MET A 1 16.69 -13.48 17.01
CA MET A 1 17.53 -12.28 16.78
C MET A 1 18.17 -11.94 18.11
N ASP A 2 19.46 -11.60 18.18
CA ASP A 2 20.02 -11.08 19.43
C ASP A 2 19.32 -9.76 19.79
N ARG A 3 19.11 -9.47 21.08
CA ARG A 3 18.46 -8.23 21.54
C ARG A 3 19.21 -6.99 21.08
N ASN A 4 20.53 -7.08 20.92
CA ASN A 4 21.37 -5.99 20.41
C ASN A 4 21.19 -5.75 18.90
N GLU A 5 20.78 -6.78 18.15
CA GLU A 5 20.54 -6.71 16.70
C GLU A 5 19.06 -6.42 16.36
N TRP A 6 18.18 -6.42 17.36
CA TRP A 6 16.74 -6.27 17.17
C TRP A 6 16.34 -4.94 16.53
N GLU A 7 16.78 -3.81 17.11
CA GLU A 7 16.49 -2.48 16.56
C GLU A 7 17.22 -2.22 15.22
N PRO A 8 18.51 -2.57 15.05
CA PRO A 8 19.15 -2.53 13.72
C PRO A 8 18.42 -3.36 12.66
N GLY A 9 17.91 -4.54 13.01
CA GLY A 9 17.14 -5.39 12.10
C GLY A 9 15.90 -4.69 11.54
N HIS A 10 15.20 -3.89 12.36
CA HIS A 10 14.07 -3.09 11.91
C HIS A 10 14.49 -1.98 10.94
N ARG A 11 15.62 -1.30 11.20
CA ARG A 11 16.13 -0.26 10.30
C ARG A 11 16.53 -0.83 8.94
N ILE A 12 17.09 -2.03 8.92
CA ILE A 12 17.42 -2.73 7.67
C ILE A 12 16.13 -3.12 6.92
N ALA A 13 15.17 -3.71 7.62
CA ALA A 13 13.92 -4.18 7.02
C ALA A 13 12.98 -3.04 6.55
N TYR A 14 12.94 -1.93 7.29
CA TYR A 14 11.91 -0.89 7.11
C TYR A 14 12.47 0.49 6.72
N GLY A 15 13.77 0.72 6.85
CA GLY A 15 14.37 2.05 6.77
C GLY A 15 14.10 2.93 8.00
N CYS A 16 13.40 2.41 9.01
CA CYS A 16 13.06 3.10 10.25
C CYS A 16 13.14 2.15 11.46
N GLY A 17 13.02 2.70 12.68
CA GLY A 17 13.04 1.91 13.90
C GLY A 17 11.75 1.10 14.12
N ALA A 18 11.81 0.18 15.08
CA ALA A 18 10.69 -0.69 15.43
C ALA A 18 9.48 0.12 15.91
N TRP A 19 9.72 1.20 16.66
CA TRP A 19 8.66 2.06 17.18
C TRP A 19 7.93 2.81 16.07
N GLU A 20 8.67 3.43 15.15
CA GLU A 20 8.08 4.15 14.02
C GLU A 20 7.23 3.22 13.16
N ARG A 21 7.71 1.99 12.92
CA ARG A 21 6.96 0.96 12.19
C ARG A 21 5.67 0.57 12.91
N ALA A 22 5.76 0.24 14.20
CA ALA A 22 4.59 -0.17 15.00
C ALA A 22 3.53 0.93 15.06
N ARG A 23 3.96 2.19 15.25
CA ARG A 23 3.06 3.35 15.28
C ARG A 23 2.39 3.58 13.93
N HIS A 24 3.14 3.48 12.84
CA HIS A 24 2.59 3.61 11.49
C HIS A 24 1.52 2.57 11.21
N GLN A 25 1.80 1.29 11.53
CA GLN A 25 0.83 0.21 11.33
C GLN A 25 -0.39 0.33 12.24
N ALA A 26 -0.21 0.74 13.49
CA ALA A 26 -1.31 1.01 14.40
C ALA A 26 -2.26 2.12 13.89
N ARG A 27 -1.72 3.13 13.20
CA ARG A 27 -2.55 4.16 12.56
C ARG A 27 -3.41 3.59 11.45
N LEU A 28 -2.84 2.75 10.58
CA LEU A 28 -3.55 2.13 9.47
C LEU A 28 -4.67 1.19 9.95
N LEU A 29 -4.39 0.36 10.96
CA LEU A 29 -5.40 -0.55 11.52
C LEU A 29 -6.59 0.22 12.12
N VAL A 30 -6.32 1.23 12.95
CA VAL A 30 -7.41 2.02 13.55
C VAL A 30 -8.17 2.83 12.50
N ALA A 31 -7.50 3.43 11.52
CA ALA A 31 -8.16 4.18 10.45
C ALA A 31 -9.13 3.28 9.66
N TRP A 32 -8.67 2.08 9.29
CA TRP A 32 -9.51 1.08 8.63
C TRP A 32 -10.72 0.67 9.49
N TYR A 33 -10.49 0.46 10.80
CA TYR A 33 -11.56 0.11 11.72
C TYR A 33 -12.60 1.23 11.87
N ASP A 34 -12.17 2.47 12.09
CA ASP A 34 -13.06 3.62 12.29
C ASP A 34 -13.93 3.89 11.04
N GLU A 35 -13.37 3.69 9.85
CA GLU A 35 -14.09 3.84 8.57
C GLU A 35 -15.15 2.74 8.36
N ARG A 36 -14.81 1.49 8.72
CA ARG A 36 -15.74 0.35 8.64
C ARG A 36 -16.88 0.45 9.66
N ASP A 37 -16.59 0.90 10.88
CA ASP A 37 -17.59 1.02 11.96
C ASP A 37 -18.49 2.26 11.78
N GLY A 38 -17.97 3.34 11.18
CA GLY A 38 -18.71 4.56 10.89
C GLY A 38 -19.56 4.54 9.61
N GLY A 39 -19.77 3.36 9.01
CA GLY A 39 -20.07 3.16 7.59
C GLY A 39 -21.15 4.03 6.93
N LEU A 40 -20.96 4.25 5.62
CA LEU A 40 -21.94 4.45 4.54
C LEU A 40 -23.44 4.54 4.97
N GLY A 41 -23.77 5.58 5.74
CA GLY A 41 -25.09 5.87 6.32
C GLY A 41 -25.03 7.18 7.13
N PRO A 42 -26.14 7.92 7.32
CA PRO A 42 -26.08 9.31 7.79
C PRO A 42 -25.48 9.38 9.20
N ARG A 43 -24.41 10.17 9.31
CA ARG A 43 -23.68 10.52 10.55
C ARG A 43 -24.58 10.44 11.78
N MET A 44 -24.47 9.37 12.56
CA MET A 44 -24.87 9.45 13.95
C MET A 44 -23.84 10.34 14.66
N SER A 45 -24.28 11.55 15.00
CA SER A 45 -23.54 12.44 15.88
C SER A 45 -23.19 11.75 17.20
N PRO A 46 -22.04 12.10 17.79
CA PRO A 46 -21.51 11.45 18.98
C PRO A 46 -22.37 11.77 20.19
N ARG A 47 -22.96 10.74 20.81
CA ARG A 47 -23.47 10.85 22.18
C ARG A 47 -22.44 10.33 23.16
N LEU A 48 -21.40 11.14 23.39
CA LEU A 48 -20.79 11.27 24.70
C LEU A 48 -20.58 12.77 24.95
N SER A 49 -21.44 13.28 25.81
CA SER A 49 -21.55 14.68 26.23
C SER A 49 -20.22 15.17 26.80
N THR A 50 -19.68 16.25 26.24
CA THR A 50 -18.69 17.11 26.88
C THR A 50 -19.40 18.10 27.80
N ASP A 51 -18.96 18.17 29.05
CA ASP A 51 -19.22 19.29 29.95
C ASP A 51 -18.19 20.40 29.65
N PRO A 52 -18.58 21.62 29.23
CA PRO A 52 -17.65 22.67 28.86
C PRO A 52 -17.38 23.57 30.07
N GLY A 53 -16.55 23.09 31.02
CA GLY A 53 -16.50 23.74 32.32
C GLY A 53 -15.26 23.55 33.20
N ALA A 54 -14.10 23.19 32.66
CA ALA A 54 -12.85 23.31 33.43
C ALA A 54 -11.65 23.51 32.48
N ARG A 55 -11.05 24.70 32.55
CA ARG A 55 -9.72 24.98 32.01
C ARG A 55 -8.69 24.17 32.80
N VAL A 56 -8.51 22.90 32.44
CA VAL A 56 -7.34 22.11 32.79
C VAL A 56 -6.43 22.11 31.59
N LYS A 57 -5.20 22.57 31.79
CA LYS A 57 -4.13 22.49 30.81
C LYS A 57 -3.75 21.01 30.71
N TRP A 58 -4.38 20.29 29.77
CA TRP A 58 -4.15 18.88 29.50
C TRP A 58 -2.74 18.63 28.95
N PRO A 59 -1.96 17.68 29.48
CA PRO A 59 -0.85 17.09 28.77
C PRO A 59 -1.25 15.68 28.28
N TRP A 60 -0.99 15.38 27.00
CA TRP A 60 -1.21 14.09 26.33
C TRP A 60 -2.66 13.79 25.91
N GLY A 61 -2.95 14.06 24.64
CA GLY A 61 -4.15 13.60 23.95
C GLY A 61 -4.10 12.09 23.74
N SER A 62 -5.11 11.40 24.25
CA SER A 62 -5.44 10.01 23.97
C SER A 62 -5.62 9.78 22.45
N ALA A 63 -4.71 9.06 21.80
CA ALA A 63 -4.89 8.60 20.44
C ALA A 63 -4.75 7.07 20.43
N ARG A 64 -5.83 6.35 20.16
CA ARG A 64 -5.88 4.87 20.11
C ARG A 64 -4.67 4.25 19.39
N HIS A 65 -4.15 4.93 18.38
CA HIS A 65 -2.96 4.55 17.61
C HIS A 65 -1.68 4.39 18.45
N ASP A 66 -1.43 5.25 19.44
CA ASP A 66 -0.17 5.19 20.21
C ASP A 66 -0.23 4.04 21.24
N THR A 67 -1.41 3.77 21.82
CA THR A 67 -1.63 2.58 22.67
C THR A 67 -1.50 1.29 21.87
N LEU A 68 -2.12 1.21 20.69
CA LEU A 68 -1.96 0.05 19.80
C LEU A 68 -0.50 -0.08 19.31
N GLY A 69 0.16 1.02 18.96
CA GLY A 69 1.57 1.01 18.57
C GLY A 69 2.46 0.43 19.66
N LEU A 70 2.22 0.80 20.93
CA LEU A 70 2.96 0.25 22.07
C LEU A 70 2.70 -1.24 22.28
N LEU A 71 1.45 -1.68 22.12
CA LEU A 71 1.08 -3.09 22.18
C LEU A 71 1.79 -3.92 21.12
N LEU A 72 1.78 -3.45 19.87
CA LEU A 72 2.42 -4.14 18.73
C LEU A 72 3.94 -4.15 18.88
N TRP A 73 4.53 -3.03 19.28
CA TRP A 73 5.96 -2.94 19.56
C TRP A 73 6.36 -3.91 20.68
N ARG A 74 5.56 -3.97 21.75
CA ARG A 74 5.83 -4.85 22.88
C ARG A 74 5.76 -6.32 22.51
N ALA A 75 4.72 -6.71 21.77
CA ALA A 75 4.56 -8.07 21.28
C ALA A 75 5.74 -8.50 20.40
N ALA A 76 6.24 -7.59 19.55
CA ALA A 76 7.43 -7.82 18.73
C ALA A 76 8.71 -7.95 19.58
N TYR A 77 8.87 -7.06 20.56
CA TYR A 77 10.04 -7.03 21.45
C TYR A 77 10.15 -8.30 22.28
N ASP A 78 9.08 -8.69 22.96
CA ASP A 78 9.07 -9.88 23.83
C ASP A 78 9.30 -11.17 23.03
N SER A 79 8.87 -11.19 21.77
CA SER A 79 9.05 -12.33 20.86
C SER A 79 10.40 -12.29 20.10
N GLY A 80 11.14 -11.18 20.13
CA GLY A 80 12.41 -11.02 19.43
C GLY A 80 12.28 -11.10 17.90
N ILE A 81 11.14 -10.66 17.35
CA ILE A 81 10.79 -10.71 15.91
C ILE A 81 10.61 -9.30 15.34
N LEU A 82 10.50 -9.20 14.02
CA LEU A 82 10.13 -7.94 13.38
C LEU A 82 8.67 -7.58 13.67
N VAL A 83 8.35 -6.29 13.77
CA VAL A 83 6.98 -5.81 14.03
C VAL A 83 5.96 -6.41 13.04
N ASP A 84 6.28 -6.48 11.75
CA ASP A 84 5.38 -7.08 10.74
C ASP A 84 5.07 -8.55 10.98
N GLN A 85 5.95 -9.27 11.69
CA GLN A 85 5.83 -10.71 11.91
C GLN A 85 4.94 -11.04 13.13
N VAL A 86 4.54 -10.04 13.91
CA VAL A 86 3.63 -10.22 15.05
C VAL A 86 2.32 -10.83 14.58
N LEU A 87 1.90 -11.95 15.17
CA LEU A 87 0.57 -12.49 14.93
C LEU A 87 -0.47 -11.61 15.63
N LEU A 88 -1.50 -11.20 14.91
CA LEU A 88 -2.55 -10.35 15.51
C LEU A 88 -3.24 -11.04 16.69
N ALA A 89 -3.41 -12.36 16.62
CA ALA A 89 -3.93 -13.16 17.72
C ALA A 89 -3.02 -13.13 18.97
N ASP A 90 -1.71 -13.02 18.78
CA ASP A 90 -0.77 -12.90 19.90
C ASP A 90 -0.81 -11.51 20.54
N ALA A 91 -0.99 -10.46 19.74
CA ALA A 91 -1.15 -9.10 20.24
C ALA A 91 -2.39 -8.97 21.16
N LEU A 92 -3.45 -9.76 20.94
CA LEU A 92 -4.63 -9.78 21.80
C LEU A 92 -4.33 -10.23 23.24
N ARG A 93 -3.26 -11.01 23.47
CA ARG A 93 -2.87 -11.45 24.82
C ARG A 93 -2.51 -10.26 25.72
N TYR A 94 -1.94 -9.21 25.15
CA TYR A 94 -1.62 -7.98 25.86
C TYR A 94 -2.84 -7.10 26.17
N CYS A 95 -4.02 -7.46 25.67
CA CYS A 95 -5.29 -6.79 25.97
C CYS A 95 -6.17 -7.58 26.96
N ALA A 96 -5.69 -8.72 27.47
CA ALA A 96 -6.46 -9.57 28.37
C ALA A 96 -6.58 -8.96 29.79
N GLN A 97 -7.64 -9.33 30.51
CA GLN A 97 -7.75 -8.99 31.93
C GLN A 97 -6.60 -9.64 32.72
N GLY A 98 -5.84 -8.84 33.46
CA GLY A 98 -4.66 -9.31 34.20
C GLY A 98 -3.37 -9.38 33.37
N ALA A 99 -3.36 -8.89 32.13
CA ALA A 99 -2.12 -8.66 31.40
C ALA A 99 -1.21 -7.69 32.17
N GLU A 100 0.11 -7.90 32.08
CA GLU A 100 1.08 -6.97 32.66
C GLU A 100 0.85 -5.56 32.08
N PRO A 101 0.82 -4.52 32.93
CA PRO A 101 0.73 -3.15 32.45
C PRO A 101 1.82 -2.83 31.41
N LEU A 102 1.46 -2.13 30.35
CA LEU A 102 2.38 -1.84 29.24
C LEU A 102 3.60 -0.98 29.64
N ASP A 103 3.50 -0.30 30.78
CA ASP A 103 4.56 0.50 31.40
C ASP A 103 5.45 -0.32 32.36
N THR A 104 5.09 -1.56 32.71
CA THR A 104 5.87 -2.44 33.60
C THR A 104 7.00 -3.22 32.91
N GLY A 105 7.48 -2.77 31.75
CA GLY A 105 8.66 -3.33 31.09
C GLY A 105 9.35 -2.34 30.16
N PRO A 106 10.26 -2.80 29.27
CA PRO A 106 10.88 -1.92 28.28
C PRO A 106 9.85 -1.13 27.47
N VAL A 107 10.10 0.17 27.36
CA VAL A 107 9.33 1.14 26.59
C VAL A 107 10.27 1.72 25.52
N PRO A 108 9.79 1.95 24.29
CA PRO A 108 10.61 2.59 23.26
C PRO A 108 11.20 3.92 23.74
N GLU A 109 12.44 4.22 23.38
CA GLU A 109 13.11 5.45 23.81
C GLU A 109 12.32 6.70 23.43
N ALA A 110 11.79 6.75 22.21
CA ALA A 110 10.93 7.82 21.75
C ALA A 110 9.66 7.97 22.60
N ALA A 111 9.07 6.86 23.07
CA ALA A 111 7.92 6.88 23.97
C ALA A 111 8.28 7.37 25.38
N ARG A 112 9.48 7.03 25.89
CA ARG A 112 9.98 7.55 27.18
C ARG A 112 10.22 9.07 27.12
N THR A 113 10.89 9.55 26.09
CA THR A 113 11.25 10.97 25.94
C THR A 113 10.04 11.85 25.64
N ALA A 114 9.08 11.33 24.86
CA ALA A 114 7.85 12.04 24.52
C ALA A 114 6.73 11.84 25.54
N GLY A 115 6.97 11.24 26.72
CA GLY A 115 5.94 11.05 27.75
C GLY A 115 4.74 10.22 27.29
N ILE A 116 4.91 9.34 26.30
CA ILE A 116 3.86 8.46 25.78
C ILE A 116 3.60 7.38 26.83
N GLY A 117 2.66 7.65 27.73
CA GLY A 117 2.25 6.71 28.78
C GLY A 117 1.48 5.52 28.21
N ALA A 118 1.50 4.40 28.95
CA ALA A 118 0.59 3.29 28.72
C ALA A 118 -0.86 3.81 28.72
N GLY A 119 -1.65 3.41 27.72
CA GLY A 119 -3.07 3.77 27.66
C GLY A 119 -3.81 3.27 28.90
N SER A 120 -4.86 3.97 29.32
CA SER A 120 -5.71 3.52 30.43
C SER A 120 -6.30 2.12 30.15
N ALA A 121 -6.75 1.40 31.18
CA ALA A 121 -7.43 0.11 31.01
C ALA A 121 -8.62 0.20 30.03
N ALA A 122 -9.34 1.32 30.03
CA ALA A 122 -10.40 1.61 29.08
C ALA A 122 -9.87 1.78 27.64
N SER A 123 -8.72 2.43 27.47
CA SER A 123 -8.05 2.54 26.16
C SER A 123 -7.65 1.17 25.62
N VAL A 124 -7.06 0.31 26.46
CA VAL A 124 -6.66 -1.06 26.08
C VAL A 124 -7.88 -1.91 25.71
N ALA A 125 -8.98 -1.78 26.45
CA ALA A 125 -10.24 -2.45 26.10
C ALA A 125 -10.77 -1.99 24.72
N GLY A 126 -10.66 -0.70 24.40
CA GLY A 126 -10.97 -0.18 23.06
C GLY A 126 -10.09 -0.77 21.95
N ILE A 127 -8.78 -0.92 22.21
CA ILE A 127 -7.84 -1.52 21.25
C ILE A 127 -8.12 -3.01 21.01
N ARG A 128 -8.60 -3.73 22.04
CA ARG A 128 -9.03 -5.11 21.87
C ARG A 128 -10.07 -5.27 20.76
N HIS A 129 -11.06 -4.37 20.72
CA HIS A 129 -12.10 -4.40 19.68
C HIS A 129 -11.52 -4.16 18.28
N VAL A 130 -10.58 -3.21 18.14
CA VAL A 130 -9.86 -2.96 16.88
C VAL A 130 -9.13 -4.22 16.41
N LEU A 131 -8.32 -4.82 17.27
CA LEU A 131 -7.55 -6.03 16.94
C LEU A 131 -8.45 -7.23 16.63
N GLN A 132 -9.54 -7.42 17.38
CA GLN A 132 -10.53 -8.46 17.12
C GLN A 132 -11.17 -8.29 15.75
N ALA A 133 -11.59 -7.07 15.40
CA ALA A 133 -12.15 -6.78 14.09
C ALA A 133 -11.17 -7.11 12.95
N HIS A 134 -9.86 -6.90 13.12
CA HIS A 134 -8.88 -7.30 12.10
C HIS A 134 -8.63 -8.81 12.03
N VAL A 135 -8.78 -9.53 13.14
CA VAL A 135 -8.67 -11.01 13.17
C VAL A 135 -9.90 -11.67 12.55
N GLU A 136 -11.07 -11.10 12.80
CA GLU A 136 -12.39 -11.63 12.40
C GLU A 136 -12.87 -11.09 11.04
N ALA A 137 -12.22 -10.06 10.49
CA ALA A 137 -12.64 -9.47 9.22
C ALA A 137 -12.72 -10.53 8.12
N ASP A 138 -13.91 -10.66 7.52
CA ASP A 138 -14.07 -11.36 6.25
C ASP A 138 -13.26 -10.62 5.19
N LEU A 139 -12.23 -11.31 4.71
CA LEU A 139 -11.33 -10.82 3.68
C LEU A 139 -11.95 -11.11 2.31
N PRO A 140 -11.77 -10.24 1.30
CA PRO A 140 -12.34 -10.42 -0.03
C PRO A 140 -12.02 -11.79 -0.67
N ARG A 141 -10.96 -12.47 -0.20
CA ARG A 141 -10.63 -13.85 -0.60
C ARG A 141 -10.16 -14.67 0.60
N PRO A 142 -10.46 -15.98 0.63
CA PRO A 142 -9.93 -16.87 1.66
C PRO A 142 -8.40 -16.94 1.55
N ARG A 143 -7.73 -16.81 2.70
CA ARG A 143 -6.28 -16.97 2.82
C ARG A 143 -5.89 -18.39 2.38
N PRO A 144 -4.79 -18.57 1.64
CA PRO A 144 -4.26 -19.91 1.37
C PRO A 144 -4.05 -20.67 2.68
N ALA A 145 -4.37 -21.96 2.69
CA ALA A 145 -4.24 -22.79 3.87
C ALA A 145 -2.79 -22.75 4.41
N GLY A 146 -2.63 -22.46 5.70
CA GLY A 146 -1.32 -22.37 6.36
C GLY A 146 -0.72 -20.97 6.45
N VAL A 147 -1.29 -19.94 5.80
CA VAL A 147 -0.81 -18.56 5.91
C VAL A 147 -1.20 -17.96 7.27
N ARG A 148 -0.19 -17.55 8.04
CA ARG A 148 -0.36 -16.91 9.35
C ARG A 148 -0.79 -15.46 9.18
N LEU A 149 -1.78 -15.00 9.95
CA LEU A 149 -2.22 -13.60 9.93
C LEU A 149 -1.28 -12.74 10.76
N THR A 150 -0.18 -12.32 10.12
CA THR A 150 0.77 -11.38 10.69
C THR A 150 0.26 -9.94 10.54
N LEU A 151 0.77 -9.05 11.36
CA LEU A 151 0.48 -7.61 11.31
C LEU A 151 0.81 -7.02 9.93
N GLY A 152 1.99 -7.35 9.39
CA GLY A 152 2.43 -6.87 8.08
C GLY A 152 1.49 -7.33 6.96
N TYR A 153 1.08 -8.61 6.99
CA TYR A 153 0.12 -9.15 6.02
C TYR A 153 -1.19 -8.36 6.06
N ARG A 154 -1.76 -8.17 7.26
CA ARG A 154 -3.04 -7.47 7.41
C ARG A 154 -2.97 -6.01 6.99
N VAL A 155 -1.88 -5.31 7.30
CA VAL A 155 -1.68 -3.91 6.92
C VAL A 155 -1.62 -3.76 5.40
N ARG A 156 -0.84 -4.61 4.73
CA ARG A 156 -0.78 -4.62 3.25
C ARG A 156 -2.11 -4.97 2.63
N GLU A 157 -2.83 -5.92 3.20
CA GLU A 157 -4.16 -6.30 2.74
C GLU A 157 -5.17 -5.16 2.91
N SER A 158 -5.09 -4.44 4.04
CA SER A 158 -5.92 -3.26 4.27
C SER A 158 -5.62 -2.21 3.20
N ARG A 159 -4.34 -1.90 2.94
CA ARG A 159 -3.91 -0.98 1.86
C ARG A 159 -4.36 -1.38 0.47
N ALA A 160 -4.46 -2.67 0.18
CA ALA A 160 -4.95 -3.14 -1.11
C ALA A 160 -6.48 -3.34 -1.13
N THR A 161 -7.20 -3.06 -0.05
CA THR A 161 -8.66 -3.26 0.03
C THR A 161 -9.38 -2.25 -0.87
N PRO A 162 -10.22 -2.72 -1.82
CA PRO A 162 -11.07 -1.87 -2.64
C PRO A 162 -11.92 -0.90 -1.82
N ASP A 163 -12.22 0.27 -2.38
CA ASP A 163 -13.07 1.32 -1.80
C ASP A 163 -12.58 1.91 -0.47
N TRP A 164 -11.38 1.53 -0.01
CA TRP A 164 -10.71 2.15 1.13
C TRP A 164 -9.95 3.40 0.68
N ASP A 165 -9.94 4.49 1.47
CA ASP A 165 -9.26 5.74 1.10
C ASP A 165 -7.80 5.55 0.67
N LEU A 166 -7.08 4.60 1.29
CA LEU A 166 -5.70 4.26 0.96
C LEU A 166 -5.55 3.06 0.00
N GLY A 167 -6.67 2.45 -0.41
CA GLY A 167 -6.75 1.25 -1.24
C GLY A 167 -7.72 1.31 -2.43
N ASP A 168 -8.25 2.49 -2.77
CA ASP A 168 -9.15 2.68 -3.91
C ASP A 168 -8.40 2.69 -5.26
N TRP A 169 -7.72 1.59 -5.54
CA TRP A 169 -7.16 1.30 -6.85
C TRP A 169 -8.23 1.04 -7.93
N PRO A 170 -9.44 0.50 -7.65
CA PRO A 170 -10.45 0.33 -8.69
C PRO A 170 -10.90 1.65 -9.32
N THR A 171 -11.04 2.72 -8.53
CA THR A 171 -11.34 4.06 -9.07
C THR A 171 -10.24 4.55 -10.01
N ALA A 172 -8.96 4.38 -9.63
CA ALA A 172 -7.85 4.79 -10.50
C ALA A 172 -7.82 4.01 -11.83
N LEU A 173 -8.05 2.70 -11.80
CA LEU A 173 -8.17 1.90 -13.03
C LEU A 173 -9.35 2.35 -13.89
N THR A 174 -10.49 2.64 -13.26
CA THR A 174 -11.69 3.12 -13.95
C THR A 174 -11.42 4.46 -14.63
N GLN A 175 -10.77 5.40 -13.96
CA GLN A 175 -10.38 6.69 -14.51
C GLN A 175 -9.42 6.55 -15.70
N ALA A 176 -8.42 5.67 -15.60
CA ALA A 176 -7.50 5.41 -16.70
C ALA A 176 -8.20 4.82 -17.94
N ARG A 177 -9.09 3.83 -17.73
CA ARG A 177 -9.91 3.24 -18.81
C ARG A 177 -10.86 4.27 -19.44
N GLN A 178 -11.48 5.13 -18.64
CA GLN A 178 -12.32 6.21 -19.12
C GLN A 178 -11.52 7.28 -19.88
N ALA A 179 -10.28 7.58 -19.47
CA ALA A 179 -9.42 8.48 -20.21
C ALA A 179 -9.11 7.93 -21.61
N MET A 180 -8.77 6.63 -21.71
CA MET A 180 -8.54 5.98 -23.01
C MET A 180 -9.79 6.00 -23.88
N GLY A 181 -10.94 5.59 -23.33
CA GLY A 181 -12.21 5.61 -24.07
C GLY A 181 -12.60 7.01 -24.56
N ARG A 182 -12.44 8.04 -23.73
CA ARG A 182 -12.68 9.44 -24.15
C ARG A 182 -11.72 9.89 -25.23
N ALA A 183 -10.44 9.52 -25.15
CA ALA A 183 -9.47 9.86 -26.18
C ALA A 183 -9.81 9.19 -27.53
N ASP A 184 -10.24 7.93 -27.52
CA ASP A 184 -10.72 7.24 -28.72
C ASP A 184 -11.99 7.88 -29.30
N ASP A 185 -12.98 8.21 -28.46
CA ASP A 185 -14.19 8.92 -28.90
C ASP A 185 -13.86 10.25 -29.58
N LEU A 186 -12.93 11.03 -29.01
CA LEU A 186 -12.50 12.32 -29.57
C LEU A 186 -11.76 12.14 -30.90
N ARG A 187 -11.00 11.04 -31.05
CA ARG A 187 -10.30 10.69 -32.29
C ARG A 187 -11.29 10.28 -33.37
N GLU A 188 -12.26 9.43 -33.05
CA GLU A 188 -13.28 8.94 -33.99
C GLU A 188 -14.20 10.06 -34.49
N ARG A 189 -14.54 11.02 -33.63
CA ARG A 189 -15.30 12.22 -34.01
C ARG A 189 -14.46 13.24 -34.79
N GLY A 190 -13.15 13.02 -34.92
CA GLY A 190 -12.20 13.93 -35.58
C GLY A 190 -11.91 15.22 -34.81
N THR A 191 -12.36 15.32 -33.56
CA THR A 191 -12.14 16.47 -32.66
C THR A 191 -10.75 16.51 -32.06
N TRP A 192 -10.10 15.36 -31.90
CA TRP A 192 -8.69 15.26 -31.58
C TRP A 192 -7.94 14.59 -32.73
N LYS A 193 -6.89 15.26 -33.21
CA LYS A 193 -5.95 14.72 -34.19
C LYS A 193 -4.58 14.69 -33.53
N PRO A 194 -4.03 13.51 -33.23
CA PRO A 194 -2.72 13.39 -32.60
C PRO A 194 -1.66 14.09 -33.46
N THR A 195 -0.88 14.95 -32.84
CA THR A 195 0.28 15.60 -33.44
C THR A 195 1.40 14.60 -33.69
N ASP A 196 2.36 14.94 -34.56
CA ASP A 196 3.54 14.10 -34.80
C ASP A 196 4.36 13.88 -33.52
N HIS A 197 4.38 14.88 -32.63
CA HIS A 197 5.05 14.77 -31.33
C HIS A 197 4.34 13.75 -30.43
N GLU A 198 3.01 13.80 -30.33
CA GLU A 198 2.21 12.83 -29.57
C GLU A 198 2.37 11.40 -30.12
N ARG A 199 2.36 11.24 -31.45
CA ARG A 199 2.57 9.94 -32.09
C ARG A 199 3.96 9.38 -31.84
N SER A 200 5.00 10.21 -31.99
CA SER A 200 6.39 9.83 -31.70
C SER A 200 6.60 9.44 -30.25
N THR A 201 6.03 10.22 -29.32
CA THR A 201 6.06 9.94 -27.88
C THR A 201 5.30 8.66 -27.56
N GLY A 202 4.09 8.48 -28.09
CA GLY A 202 3.30 7.27 -27.93
C GLY A 202 4.00 6.02 -28.44
N ALA A 203 4.62 6.08 -29.62
CA ALA A 203 5.39 4.97 -30.18
C ALA A 203 6.58 4.57 -29.30
N ARG A 204 7.31 5.56 -28.75
CA ARG A 204 8.45 5.33 -27.86
C ARG A 204 8.03 4.64 -26.57
N ILE A 205 6.93 5.10 -25.97
CA ILE A 205 6.38 4.53 -24.74
C ILE A 205 5.86 3.13 -25.00
N GLY A 206 5.08 2.93 -26.07
CA GLY A 206 4.55 1.63 -26.46
C GLY A 206 5.66 0.58 -26.54
N HIS A 207 6.79 0.91 -27.18
CA HIS A 207 7.96 0.04 -27.23
C HIS A 207 8.60 -0.23 -25.85
N GLY A 208 8.62 0.78 -24.97
CA GLY A 208 9.08 0.63 -23.59
C GLY A 208 8.20 -0.29 -22.74
N LEU A 209 6.88 -0.27 -22.96
CA LEU A 209 5.90 -1.12 -22.30
C LEU A 209 5.89 -2.56 -22.84
N GLU A 210 6.25 -2.76 -24.11
CA GLU A 210 6.30 -4.06 -24.78
C GLU A 210 7.48 -4.95 -24.35
N GLN A 211 8.43 -4.46 -23.54
CA GLN A 211 9.46 -5.33 -22.97
C GLN A 211 8.81 -6.46 -22.17
N PRO A 212 8.99 -7.74 -22.56
CA PRO A 212 7.93 -8.72 -22.48
C PRO A 212 7.58 -9.10 -21.04
N ALA A 213 6.28 -9.07 -20.73
CA ALA A 213 5.67 -10.17 -19.99
C ALA A 213 5.85 -11.43 -20.84
N ARG A 214 6.99 -12.14 -20.67
CA ARG A 214 7.23 -13.40 -21.36
C ARG A 214 6.10 -14.35 -20.99
N SER A 215 5.30 -14.72 -21.99
CA SER A 215 4.22 -15.68 -21.86
C SER A 215 4.76 -16.99 -21.26
N PRO A 216 4.21 -17.49 -20.14
CA PRO A 216 4.84 -18.56 -19.35
C PRO A 216 4.73 -19.96 -19.97
N ALA A 217 4.00 -20.14 -21.08
CA ALA A 217 3.62 -21.49 -21.51
C ALA A 217 4.63 -22.23 -22.41
N ALA A 218 5.63 -21.54 -23.01
CA ALA A 218 6.37 -22.14 -24.14
C ALA A 218 7.90 -22.24 -23.98
N SER A 219 8.53 -21.61 -22.98
CA SER A 219 9.99 -21.39 -23.00
C SER A 219 10.79 -21.92 -21.81
N GLY A 220 10.18 -22.68 -20.88
CA GLY A 220 10.91 -23.25 -19.73
C GLY A 220 11.55 -22.21 -18.81
N HIS A 221 11.22 -20.93 -18.99
CA HIS A 221 11.61 -19.85 -18.10
C HIS A 221 10.65 -19.79 -16.91
N PRO A 222 11.16 -19.57 -15.70
CA PRO A 222 10.31 -19.43 -14.52
C PRO A 222 9.33 -18.26 -14.71
N VAL A 223 8.10 -18.44 -14.22
CA VAL A 223 7.11 -17.37 -14.10
C VAL A 223 7.76 -16.24 -13.29
N PRO A 224 7.72 -14.97 -13.76
CA PRO A 224 8.32 -13.87 -13.02
C PRO A 224 7.67 -13.73 -11.66
N SER A 225 8.49 -13.45 -10.65
CA SER A 225 8.01 -13.31 -9.27
C SER A 225 7.08 -12.11 -9.13
N TRP A 226 6.26 -12.07 -8.07
CA TRP A 226 5.40 -10.92 -7.81
C TRP A 226 6.23 -9.63 -7.71
N LEU A 227 7.38 -9.67 -7.03
CA LEU A 227 8.23 -8.49 -6.85
C LEU A 227 8.75 -7.97 -8.20
N GLU A 228 9.15 -8.85 -9.11
CA GLU A 228 9.57 -8.47 -10.48
C GLU A 228 8.42 -7.85 -11.28
N ARG A 229 7.22 -8.43 -11.20
CA ARG A 229 6.02 -7.92 -11.87
C ARG A 229 5.65 -6.54 -11.35
N ALA A 230 5.53 -6.37 -10.04
CA ALA A 230 5.16 -5.12 -9.41
C ALA A 230 6.23 -4.02 -9.64
N SER A 231 7.52 -4.36 -9.61
CA SER A 231 8.61 -3.42 -9.90
C SER A 231 8.57 -2.89 -11.33
N ARG A 232 8.19 -3.72 -12.30
CA ARG A 232 8.00 -3.27 -13.70
C ARG A 232 6.84 -2.29 -13.83
N LEU A 233 5.73 -2.53 -13.13
CA LEU A 233 4.59 -1.61 -13.12
C LEU A 233 4.95 -0.26 -12.48
N THR A 234 5.71 -0.27 -11.38
CA THR A 234 6.17 0.97 -10.75
C THR A 234 7.12 1.75 -11.65
N ALA A 235 7.99 1.06 -12.39
CA ALA A 235 8.86 1.71 -13.38
C ALA A 235 8.06 2.26 -14.58
N ALA A 236 6.99 1.57 -14.99
CA ALA A 236 6.06 2.08 -15.99
C ALA A 236 5.37 3.37 -15.52
N ALA A 237 5.01 3.47 -14.23
CA ALA A 237 4.46 4.71 -13.68
C ALA A 237 5.41 5.91 -13.89
N ASP A 238 6.68 5.77 -13.50
CA ASP A 238 7.68 6.84 -13.65
C ASP A 238 7.89 7.22 -15.13
N MET A 239 7.93 6.23 -16.03
CA MET A 239 8.04 6.44 -17.48
C MET A 239 6.84 7.21 -18.05
N LEU A 240 5.62 6.82 -17.66
CA LEU A 240 4.38 7.42 -18.14
C LEU A 240 4.21 8.85 -17.63
N THR A 241 4.54 9.11 -16.36
CA THR A 241 4.56 10.46 -15.79
C THR A 241 5.54 11.36 -16.53
N ALA A 242 6.79 10.91 -16.73
CA ALA A 242 7.80 11.69 -17.45
C ALA A 242 7.37 12.03 -18.89
N ALA A 243 6.66 11.11 -19.55
CA ALA A 243 6.12 11.35 -20.88
C ALA A 243 4.96 12.37 -20.87
N ALA A 244 4.04 12.27 -19.91
CA ALA A 244 2.94 13.23 -19.75
C ALA A 244 3.49 14.64 -19.50
N ASP A 245 4.49 14.77 -18.61
CA ASP A 245 5.15 16.04 -18.30
C ASP A 245 5.87 16.64 -19.51
N THR A 246 6.53 15.80 -20.32
CA THR A 246 7.19 16.23 -21.56
C THR A 246 6.19 16.81 -22.55
N LEU A 247 5.04 16.15 -22.73
CA LEU A 247 3.98 16.61 -23.63
C LEU A 247 3.32 17.91 -23.12
N LEU A 248 3.13 18.05 -21.81
CA LEU A 248 2.62 19.28 -21.18
C LEU A 248 3.57 20.46 -21.40
N GLY A 249 4.86 20.28 -21.13
CA GLY A 249 5.85 21.35 -21.33
C GLY A 249 5.98 21.82 -22.79
N ALA A 250 5.78 20.90 -23.75
CA ALA A 250 5.74 21.24 -25.17
C ALA A 250 4.47 22.05 -25.56
N ALA A 251 3.35 21.82 -24.89
CA ALA A 251 2.10 22.57 -25.13
C ALA A 251 2.17 24.00 -24.56
N ASP A 252 2.70 24.17 -23.35
CA ASP A 252 2.87 25.48 -22.68
C ASP A 252 3.77 26.42 -23.51
N THR A 253 4.80 25.87 -24.15
CA THR A 253 5.76 26.63 -24.98
C THR A 253 5.22 27.02 -26.35
N LEU A 254 4.25 26.28 -26.90
CA LEU A 254 3.73 26.52 -28.26
C LEU A 254 2.45 27.35 -28.30
N LEU A 255 1.63 27.33 -27.24
CA LEU A 255 0.27 27.88 -27.31
C LEU A 255 -0.15 28.77 -26.14
N GLY A 256 0.66 28.90 -25.07
CA GLY A 256 0.24 29.65 -23.88
C GLY A 256 -1.06 29.12 -23.25
N ALA A 257 -1.43 27.88 -23.59
CA ALA A 257 -2.62 27.21 -23.10
C ALA A 257 -2.37 26.74 -21.66
N GLY A 258 -3.29 27.07 -20.75
CA GLY A 258 -3.19 26.64 -19.37
C GLY A 258 -3.41 25.13 -19.22
N ARG A 259 -3.11 24.62 -18.03
CA ARG A 259 -3.24 23.20 -17.61
C ARG A 259 -4.62 22.58 -17.87
N ASP A 260 -5.65 23.39 -18.08
CA ASP A 260 -7.04 22.97 -18.31
C ASP A 260 -7.31 22.50 -19.77
N ASP A 261 -6.39 22.76 -20.71
CA ASP A 261 -6.45 22.28 -22.11
C ASP A 261 -5.49 21.10 -22.37
N ALA A 262 -5.23 20.27 -21.35
CA ALA A 262 -4.33 19.13 -21.49
C ALA A 262 -4.83 18.18 -22.60
N SER A 263 -3.92 17.79 -23.49
CA SER A 263 -4.23 16.82 -24.57
C SER A 263 -4.84 15.53 -24.00
N PRO A 264 -5.77 14.88 -24.73
CA PRO A 264 -6.26 13.56 -24.39
C PRO A 264 -5.15 12.54 -24.10
N LEU A 265 -4.01 12.58 -24.81
CA LEU A 265 -2.89 11.68 -24.57
C LEU A 265 -2.22 11.93 -23.21
N VAL A 266 -2.04 13.20 -22.82
CA VAL A 266 -1.50 13.55 -21.49
C VAL A 266 -2.38 12.97 -20.39
N THR A 267 -3.70 13.11 -20.53
CA THR A 267 -4.66 12.58 -19.56
C THR A 267 -4.59 11.05 -19.46
N VAL A 268 -4.51 10.36 -20.61
CA VAL A 268 -4.37 8.90 -20.66
C VAL A 268 -3.09 8.43 -19.96
N LEU A 269 -1.96 9.07 -20.28
CA LEU A 269 -0.66 8.71 -19.70
C LEU A 269 -0.64 8.98 -18.19
N GLY A 270 -1.09 10.16 -17.76
CA GLY A 270 -1.13 10.54 -16.35
C GLY A 270 -2.02 9.64 -15.50
N THR A 271 -3.27 9.40 -15.93
CA THR A 271 -4.19 8.52 -15.18
C THR A 271 -3.73 7.07 -15.13
N THR A 272 -3.06 6.58 -16.18
CA THR A 272 -2.45 5.23 -16.16
C THR A 272 -1.22 5.19 -15.26
N ALA A 273 -0.39 6.24 -15.26
CA ALA A 273 0.74 6.37 -14.36
C ALA A 273 0.28 6.35 -12.89
N ASP A 274 -0.78 7.09 -12.56
CA ASP A 274 -1.37 7.12 -11.22
C ASP A 274 -1.84 5.74 -10.76
N ALA A 275 -2.50 4.98 -11.64
CA ALA A 275 -2.91 3.61 -11.34
C ALA A 275 -1.72 2.70 -11.02
N CYS A 276 -0.64 2.78 -11.82
CA CYS A 276 0.59 2.03 -11.58
C CYS A 276 1.32 2.47 -10.31
N ALA A 277 1.36 3.77 -10.01
CA ALA A 277 2.05 4.35 -8.86
C ALA A 277 1.48 3.86 -7.52
N ARG A 278 0.21 3.42 -7.47
CA ARG A 278 -0.42 2.87 -6.27
C ARG A 278 0.29 1.63 -5.73
N LEU A 279 1.04 0.88 -6.56
CA LEU A 279 1.80 -0.28 -6.12
C LEU A 279 3.15 0.09 -5.47
N LYS A 280 3.63 1.34 -5.63
CA LYS A 280 5.01 1.72 -5.28
C LYS A 280 5.37 1.47 -3.83
N ALA A 281 4.51 1.90 -2.90
CA ALA A 281 4.77 1.76 -1.47
C ALA A 281 4.85 0.27 -1.04
N ASP A 282 3.94 -0.57 -1.53
CA ASP A 282 3.94 -2.01 -1.22
C ASP A 282 5.12 -2.73 -1.86
N THR A 283 5.45 -2.42 -3.12
CA THR A 283 6.62 -2.98 -3.82
C THR A 283 7.93 -2.65 -3.11
N GLU A 284 8.14 -1.39 -2.75
CA GLU A 284 9.36 -0.97 -2.04
C GLU A 284 9.47 -1.60 -0.65
N GLU A 285 8.35 -1.70 0.07
CA GLU A 285 8.32 -2.32 1.40
C GLU A 285 8.63 -3.82 1.33
N ILE A 286 7.96 -4.55 0.44
CA ILE A 286 8.18 -5.98 0.24
C ILE A 286 9.60 -6.22 -0.28
N GLY A 287 10.13 -5.37 -1.17
CA GLY A 287 11.50 -5.47 -1.66
C GLY A 287 12.55 -5.33 -0.55
N ARG A 288 12.35 -4.42 0.41
CA ARG A 288 13.23 -4.29 1.58
C ARG A 288 13.12 -5.49 2.53
N LEU A 289 11.90 -5.98 2.78
CA LEU A 289 11.67 -7.18 3.58
C LEU A 289 12.35 -8.40 2.96
N TRP A 290 12.17 -8.58 1.65
CA TRP A 290 12.82 -9.63 0.88
C TRP A 290 14.34 -9.55 1.02
N ALA A 291 14.94 -8.39 0.79
CA ALA A 291 16.40 -8.22 0.90
C ALA A 291 16.92 -8.53 2.32
N ALA A 292 16.16 -8.17 3.36
CA ALA A 292 16.53 -8.45 4.75
C ALA A 292 16.47 -9.97 5.07
N GLU A 293 15.45 -10.68 4.59
CA GLU A 293 15.22 -12.10 4.90
C GLU A 293 15.96 -13.07 3.97
N ALA A 294 16.17 -12.71 2.70
CA ALA A 294 16.85 -13.52 1.68
C ALA A 294 18.35 -13.73 1.97
N SER A 295 18.93 -12.97 2.89
CA SER A 295 20.32 -13.14 3.36
C SER A 295 20.58 -14.50 4.03
N ARG A 296 19.52 -15.24 4.37
CA ARG A 296 19.60 -16.60 4.93
C ARG A 296 19.41 -17.61 3.79
N GLU A 297 20.50 -18.01 3.13
CA GLU A 297 20.48 -18.91 1.95
C GLU A 297 19.66 -20.19 2.19
N PRO A 298 18.48 -20.34 1.56
CA PRO A 298 17.74 -21.59 1.56
C PRO A 298 18.35 -22.57 0.55
N SER A 299 18.30 -23.86 0.84
CA SER A 299 18.80 -24.92 -0.06
C SER A 299 18.04 -25.02 -1.39
N ASP A 300 16.80 -24.54 -1.44
CA ASP A 300 16.00 -24.36 -2.65
C ASP A 300 15.40 -22.95 -2.68
N ARG A 301 16.01 -22.08 -3.49
CA ARG A 301 15.62 -20.66 -3.60
C ARG A 301 14.24 -20.49 -4.25
N ALA A 302 13.88 -21.32 -5.23
CA ALA A 302 12.64 -21.18 -5.98
C ALA A 302 11.43 -21.62 -5.14
N ALA A 303 11.54 -22.74 -4.43
CA ALA A 303 10.50 -23.17 -3.50
C ALA A 303 10.33 -22.20 -2.32
N TRP A 304 11.45 -21.64 -1.84
CA TRP A 304 11.43 -20.62 -0.79
C TRP A 304 10.74 -19.33 -1.28
N GLU A 305 11.05 -18.86 -2.48
CA GLU A 305 10.45 -17.65 -3.07
C GLU A 305 8.92 -17.74 -3.13
N VAL A 306 8.39 -18.84 -3.65
CA VAL A 306 6.93 -19.07 -3.71
C VAL A 306 6.31 -19.10 -2.31
N ALA A 307 6.93 -19.82 -1.37
CA ALA A 307 6.43 -19.90 0.01
C ALA A 307 6.50 -18.54 0.72
N TRP A 308 7.52 -17.75 0.43
CA TRP A 308 7.73 -16.42 0.97
C TRP A 308 6.67 -15.45 0.45
N GLU A 309 6.43 -15.43 -0.86
CA GLU A 309 5.41 -14.57 -1.47
C GLU A 309 4.02 -14.88 -0.94
N LEU A 310 3.66 -16.17 -0.83
CA LEU A 310 2.37 -16.60 -0.24
C LEU A 310 2.18 -16.11 1.19
N SER A 311 3.28 -15.90 1.93
CA SER A 311 3.25 -15.45 3.31
C SER A 311 3.25 -13.92 3.45
N HIS A 312 3.67 -13.18 2.42
CA HIS A 312 3.92 -11.73 2.50
C HIS A 312 3.05 -10.88 1.59
N VAL A 313 2.54 -11.45 0.49
CA VAL A 313 1.75 -10.77 -0.54
C VAL A 313 0.27 -11.16 -0.39
N PRO A 314 -0.60 -10.24 0.07
CA PRO A 314 -2.02 -10.53 0.23
C PRO A 314 -2.77 -10.67 -1.09
N GLY A 315 -3.90 -11.39 -1.06
CA GLY A 315 -4.71 -11.65 -2.26
C GLY A 315 -5.20 -10.38 -2.96
N ALA A 316 -5.59 -9.35 -2.19
CA ALA A 316 -6.03 -8.07 -2.76
C ALA A 316 -4.89 -7.33 -3.51
N LEU A 317 -3.65 -7.45 -3.03
CA LEU A 317 -2.50 -6.84 -3.69
C LEU A 317 -2.10 -7.59 -4.97
N LEU A 318 -2.27 -8.92 -4.99
CA LEU A 318 -2.14 -9.72 -6.21
C LEU A 318 -3.14 -9.28 -7.27
N GLU A 319 -4.41 -9.13 -6.88
CA GLU A 319 -5.49 -8.69 -7.77
C GLU A 319 -5.25 -7.28 -8.32
N GLN A 320 -4.88 -6.33 -7.46
CA GLN A 320 -4.47 -5.00 -7.90
C GLN A 320 -3.34 -5.06 -8.94
N THR A 321 -2.34 -5.92 -8.71
CA THR A 321 -1.21 -6.09 -9.63
C THR A 321 -1.69 -6.64 -10.98
N GLU A 322 -2.51 -7.69 -10.98
CA GLU A 322 -3.06 -8.29 -12.21
C GLU A 322 -3.91 -7.32 -13.03
N GLU A 323 -4.80 -6.59 -12.37
CA GLU A 323 -5.65 -5.59 -13.03
C GLU A 323 -4.84 -4.41 -13.60
N THR A 324 -3.78 -4.00 -12.91
CA THR A 324 -2.86 -2.97 -13.39
C THR A 324 -2.05 -3.47 -14.59
N GLU A 325 -1.63 -4.74 -14.62
CA GLU A 325 -1.01 -5.33 -15.81
C GLU A 325 -1.97 -5.37 -17.02
N HIS A 326 -3.25 -5.68 -16.80
CA HIS A 326 -4.27 -5.60 -17.85
C HIS A 326 -4.40 -4.19 -18.39
N LEU A 327 -4.40 -3.17 -17.52
CA LEU A 327 -4.46 -1.77 -17.92
C LEU A 327 -3.24 -1.38 -18.77
N VAL A 328 -2.02 -1.73 -18.35
CA VAL A 328 -0.80 -1.41 -19.10
C VAL A 328 -0.78 -2.10 -20.47
N ARG A 329 -1.26 -3.35 -20.56
CA ARG A 329 -1.43 -4.05 -21.85
C ARG A 329 -2.42 -3.30 -22.76
N ALA A 330 -3.54 -2.84 -22.22
CA ALA A 330 -4.51 -2.05 -22.98
C ALA A 330 -3.92 -0.71 -23.47
N LEU A 331 -3.15 -0.03 -22.61
CA LEU A 331 -2.45 1.20 -22.98
C LEU A 331 -1.46 0.96 -24.12
N ALA A 332 -0.65 -0.11 -24.07
CA ALA A 332 0.29 -0.43 -25.13
C ALA A 332 -0.41 -0.59 -26.50
N VAL A 333 -1.55 -1.28 -26.53
CA VAL A 333 -2.38 -1.41 -27.73
C VAL A 333 -2.91 -0.05 -28.20
N PHE A 334 -3.45 0.77 -27.28
CA PHE A 334 -3.93 2.11 -27.59
C PHE A 334 -2.82 2.98 -28.24
N LEU A 335 -1.62 2.99 -27.64
CA LEU A 335 -0.47 3.76 -28.16
C LEU A 335 0.01 3.25 -29.52
N TRP A 336 -0.03 1.93 -29.75
CA TRP A 336 0.29 1.36 -31.05
C TRP A 336 -0.69 1.81 -32.13
N VAL A 337 -2.00 1.77 -31.85
CA VAL A 337 -3.04 2.28 -32.77
C VAL A 337 -2.83 3.76 -33.07
N LEU A 338 -2.47 4.55 -32.05
CA LEU A 338 -2.19 5.98 -32.17
C LEU A 338 -0.98 6.27 -33.08
N ALA A 339 0.05 5.43 -33.01
CA ALA A 339 1.29 5.62 -33.77
C ALA A 339 1.15 5.25 -35.26
N VAL A 340 0.27 4.30 -35.59
CA VAL A 340 0.11 3.76 -36.96
C VAL A 340 -0.94 4.51 -37.78
N ARG A 341 -1.86 5.25 -37.15
CA ARG A 341 -2.97 5.97 -37.81
C ARG A 341 -2.83 7.49 -37.74
#